data_AF-A0A662JYX5-F1
#
_entry.id   AF-A0A662JYX5-F1
#
_cell.length_a   1.000
_cell.length_b   1.000
_cell.length_c   1.000
_cell.angle_alpha   90.00
_cell.angle_beta   90.00
_cell.angle_gamma   90.00
#
_symmetry.space_group_name_H-M   'P 1'
#
loop_
_entity.id
_entity.type
_entity.pdbx_description
1 polymer ?
#
loop_
_entity_poly.entity_id
_entity_poly.type
_entity_poly.pdbx_seq_one_letter_code
_entity_poly.pdbx_strand_id
1 'polypeptide(L)' 'MKTLLPIFVVLVLILGGISVTGISSDRNIKSITIEKTVSVSEPVLRDRNQYIIIDFPEATSKFNVPGYPELPYHNE' A
#
# COMPACT_ATOMS: atom_id res chain seq x y z
N MET A 1 12.00 -18.76 27.01
CA MET A 1 11.83 -18.80 25.54
C MET A 1 10.61 -18.03 25.02
N LYS A 2 9.50 -17.89 25.77
CA LYS A 2 8.28 -17.20 25.31
C LYS A 2 8.42 -15.67 25.15
N THR A 3 9.44 -15.06 25.78
CA THR A 3 9.74 -13.62 25.74
C THR A 3 10.55 -13.17 24.52
N LEU A 4 11.20 -14.09 23.80
CA LEU A 4 11.99 -13.77 22.60
C LEU A 4 11.13 -13.76 21.32
N LEU A 5 10.00 -14.46 21.34
CA LEU A 5 9.05 -14.50 20.23
C LEU A 5 8.52 -13.10 19.83
N PRO A 6 8.05 -12.24 20.75
CA PRO A 6 7.56 -10.91 20.36
C PRO A 6 8.64 -10.02 19.75
N ILE A 7 9.90 -10.15 20.19
CA ILE A 7 11.02 -9.37 19.65
C ILE A 7 11.27 -9.75 18.19
N PHE A 8 11.24 -11.05 17.88
CA PHE A 8 11.45 -11.54 16.51
C PHE A 8 10.34 -11.10 15.56
N VAL A 9 9.08 -11.12 16.03
CA VAL A 9 7.91 -10.66 15.25
C VAL A 9 8.03 -9.18 14.92
N VAL A 10 8.42 -8.34 15.88
CA VAL A 10 8.60 -6.89 15.65
C VAL A 10 9.75 -6.62 14.68
N LEU A 11 10.85 -7.35 14.78
CA LEU A 11 12.01 -7.21 13.88
C LEU A 11 11.66 -7.57 12.43
N VAL A 12 10.88 -8.62 12.21
CA VAL A 12 10.39 -9.03 10.89
C VAL A 12 9.41 -7.99 10.31
N LEU A 13 8.54 -7.41 11.15
CA LEU A 13 7.61 -6.35 10.73
C LEU A 13 8.31 -5.05 10.34
N ILE A 14 9.37 -4.66 11.06
CA ILE A 14 10.12 -3.42 10.79
C ILE A 14 10.99 -3.58 9.53
N LEU A 15 11.67 -4.72 9.37
CA LEU A 15 12.54 -4.97 8.21
C LEU A 15 11.75 -5.35 6.95
N GLY A 16 10.55 -5.92 7.09
CA GLY A 16 9.74 -6.37 5.96
C GLY A 16 9.03 -5.25 5.20
N GLY A 17 8.92 -4.05 5.79
CA GLY A 17 8.09 -2.97 5.26
C GLY A 17 6.61 -3.36 5.18
N ILE A 18 5.71 -2.37 5.05
CA ILE A 18 4.29 -2.63 4.85
C ILE A 18 4.07 -3.09 3.40
N SER A 19 4.48 -4.31 3.09
CA SER A 19 4.32 -4.93 1.78
C SER A 19 2.94 -5.58 1.72
N VAL A 20 1.91 -4.86 1.26
CA VAL A 20 0.58 -5.44 1.04
C VAL A 20 0.62 -6.26 -0.26
N THR A 21 0.94 -7.54 -0.16
CA THR A 21 0.78 -8.47 -1.29
C THR A 21 -0.70 -8.87 -1.38
N GLY A 22 -1.42 -8.29 -2.34
CA GLY A 22 -2.79 -8.72 -2.68
C GLY A 22 -2.76 -10.07 -3.39
N ILE A 23 -3.01 -11.16 -2.67
CA ILE A 23 -3.19 -12.48 -3.27
C ILE A 23 -4.67 -12.63 -3.64
N SER A 24 -4.99 -12.38 -4.91
CA SER A 24 -6.28 -12.76 -5.49
C SER A 24 -6.27 -14.27 -5.74
N SER A 25 -7.03 -15.02 -4.95
CA SER A 25 -7.16 -16.47 -5.07
C SER A 25 -8.25 -16.81 -6.10
N ASP A 26 -7.90 -16.75 -7.39
CA ASP A 26 -8.69 -17.44 -8.39
C ASP A 26 -8.24 -18.89 -8.48
N ARG A 27 -9.16 -19.82 -8.19
CA ARG A 27 -8.87 -21.25 -8.30
C ARG A 27 -8.60 -21.53 -9.79
N ASN A 28 -7.40 -22.05 -10.08
CA ASN A 28 -6.90 -22.56 -11.37
C ASN A 28 -5.98 -21.63 -12.19
N ILE A 29 -4.93 -21.06 -11.58
CA ILE A 29 -3.90 -20.28 -12.28
C ILE A 29 -2.59 -21.08 -12.36
N LYS A 30 -2.23 -21.57 -13.56
CA LYS A 30 -1.05 -22.42 -13.81
C LYS A 30 0.29 -21.66 -13.89
N SER A 31 0.26 -20.34 -13.87
CA SER A 31 1.45 -19.49 -13.73
C SER A 31 1.00 -18.05 -13.50
N ILE A 32 1.42 -17.45 -12.39
CA ILE A 32 1.24 -16.00 -12.16
C ILE A 32 2.47 -15.33 -12.77
N THR A 33 2.33 -14.79 -13.98
CA THR A 33 3.34 -13.92 -14.57
C THR A 33 3.17 -12.53 -13.97
N ILE A 34 4.15 -12.07 -13.20
CA ILE A 34 4.16 -10.70 -12.68
C ILE A 34 4.61 -9.79 -13.82
N GLU A 35 3.66 -9.16 -14.52
CA GLU A 35 3.96 -8.28 -15.65
C GLU A 35 4.52 -6.91 -15.23
N LYS A 36 4.18 -6.45 -14.01
CA LYS A 36 4.65 -5.16 -13.49
C LYS A 36 4.64 -5.16 -11.97
N THR A 37 5.66 -4.59 -11.37
CA THR A 37 5.73 -4.31 -9.93
C THR A 37 5.74 -2.80 -9.75
N VAL A 38 4.68 -2.26 -9.15
CA VAL A 38 4.61 -0.85 -8.79
C VAL A 38 5.08 -0.73 -7.34
N SER A 39 6.24 -0.11 -7.13
CA SER A 39 6.74 0.22 -5.80
C SER A 39 6.37 1.67 -5.49
N VAL A 40 5.58 1.86 -4.43
CA VAL A 40 5.17 3.18 -3.93
C VAL A 40 5.84 3.46 -2.60
N SER A 41 6.26 4.71 -2.39
CA SER A 41 6.79 5.19 -1.12
C SER A 41 5.67 5.32 -0.07
N GLU A 42 6.08 5.58 1.18
CA GLU A 42 5.14 5.85 2.27
C GLU A 42 4.27 7.09 1.94
N PRO A 43 2.93 7.01 2.07
CA PRO A 43 2.05 8.13 1.79
C PRO A 43 2.20 9.24 2.82
N VAL A 44 2.13 10.48 2.34
CA VAL A 44 2.07 11.67 3.19
C VAL A 44 0.61 11.94 3.54
N LEU A 45 0.26 11.80 4.81
CA LEU A 45 -1.07 12.12 5.33
C LEU A 45 -1.12 13.59 5.74
N ARG A 46 -2.10 14.33 5.21
CA ARG A 46 -2.33 15.74 5.57
C ARG A 46 -3.73 15.90 6.12
N ASP A 47 -3.83 16.40 7.35
CA ASP A 47 -5.11 16.70 7.97
C ASP A 47 -5.61 18.09 7.54
N ARG A 48 -6.87 18.16 7.08
CA ARG A 48 -7.58 19.40 6.74
C ARG A 48 -8.73 19.68 7.72
N ASN A 49 -8.62 19.24 8.97
CA ASN A 49 -9.62 19.30 10.06
C ASN A 49 -10.92 18.53 9.82
N GLN A 50 -11.38 18.44 8.56
CA GLN A 50 -12.64 17.81 8.17
C GLN A 50 -12.44 16.48 7.43
N TYR A 51 -11.26 16.28 6.85
CA TYR A 51 -10.89 15.08 6.12
C TYR A 51 -9.36 14.96 6.05
N ILE A 52 -8.89 13.74 5.78
CA ILE A 52 -7.48 13.44 5.58
C ILE A 52 -7.22 13.33 4.09
N ILE A 53 -6.17 13.98 3.62
CA ILE A 53 -5.65 13.83 2.27
C ILE A 53 -4.51 12.81 2.31
N ILE A 54 -4.57 11.85 1.39
CA ILE A 54 -3.51 10.85 1.18
C ILE A 54 -2.79 11.22 -0.11
N ASP A 55 -1.54 11.65 -0.01
CA ASP A 55 -0.68 11.99 -1.15
C ASP A 55 0.47 10.98 -1.26
N PHE A 56 0.75 10.49 -2.47
CA PHE A 56 1.96 9.72 -2.77
C PHE A 56 2.91 10.60 -3.60
N PRO A 57 4.22 10.64 -3.31
CA PRO A 57 5.20 11.38 -4.12
C PRO A 57 5.18 11.00 -5.60
N GLU A 58 4.87 9.74 -5.90
CA GLU A 58 4.81 9.19 -7.25
C GLU A 58 3.50 9.52 -7.97
N ALA A 59 2.46 9.99 -7.26
CA ALA A 59 1.17 10.30 -7.88
C ALA A 59 1.30 11.45 -8.89
N THR A 60 0.92 11.18 -10.15
CA THR A 60 0.94 12.16 -11.25
C THR A 60 -0.29 13.03 -11.27
N SER A 61 -1.42 12.54 -10.77
CA SER A 61 -2.69 13.26 -10.75
C SER A 61 -3.57 12.78 -9.60
N LYS A 62 -4.76 13.36 -9.49
CA LYS A 62 -5.76 12.99 -8.50
C LYS A 62 -7.06 12.67 -9.21
N PHE A 63 -7.61 11.51 -8.92
CA PHE A 63 -8.93 11.12 -9.37
C PHE A 63 -9.96 11.76 -8.44
N ASN A 64 -10.71 12.73 -8.98
CA ASN A 64 -11.69 13.49 -8.24
C ASN A 64 -13.04 13.38 -8.94
N VAL A 65 -13.90 12.49 -8.42
CA VAL A 65 -15.28 12.33 -8.86
C VAL A 65 -16.20 12.90 -7.78
N PRO A 66 -17.17 13.76 -8.13
CA PRO A 66 -18.08 14.33 -7.14
C PRO A 66 -18.77 13.26 -6.30
N GLY A 67 -18.68 13.41 -4.97
CA GLY A 67 -19.25 12.45 -4.01
C GLY A 67 -18.35 11.26 -3.66
N TYR A 68 -17.19 11.12 -4.30
CA TYR A 68 -16.19 10.11 -3.98
C TYR A 68 -14.98 10.74 -3.28
N PRO A 69 -14.25 9.96 -2.45
CA PRO A 69 -12.98 10.41 -1.92
C PRO A 69 -11.98 10.67 -3.06
N GLU A 70 -11.16 11.69 -2.87
CA GLU A 70 -10.08 12.01 -3.79
C GLU A 70 -9.00 10.93 -3.69
N LEU A 71 -8.67 10.30 -4.83
CA LEU A 71 -7.69 9.21 -4.88
C LEU A 71 -6.44 9.66 -5.65
N PRO A 72 -5.23 9.51 -5.08
CA PRO A 72 -4.00 9.75 -5.83
C PRO A 72 -3.88 8.73 -6.97
N TYR A 73 -3.53 9.20 -8.16
CA TYR A 73 -3.41 8.39 -9.37
C TYR A 73 -2.03 8.52 -9.98
N HIS A 74 -1.40 7.38 -10.26
CA HIS A 74 -0.14 7.29 -10.96
C HIS A 74 -0.40 6.73 -12.37
N ASN A 75 -0.16 7.56 -13.38
CA ASN A 75 -0.12 7.12 -14.77
C ASN A 75 1.28 6.60 -15.05
N GLU A 76 1.40 5.29 -15.28
CA GLU A 76 2.59 4.68 -15.88
C GLU A 76 2.41 4.45 -17.38
#